data_AF-A0A6G1SRX0-F1
#
_entry.id   AF-A0A6G1SRX0-F1
#
_cell.length_a   1.000
_cell.length_b   1.000
_cell.length_c   1.000
_cell.angle_alpha   90.00
_cell.angle_beta   90.00
_cell.angle_gamma   90.00
#
_symmetry.space_group_name_H-M   'P 1'
#
loop_
_entity.id
_entity.type
_entity.pdbx_description
1 polymer ?
#
loop_
_entity_poly.entity_id
_entity_poly.type
_entity_poly.pdbx_seq_one_letter_code
_entity_poly.pdbx_strand_id
1 'polypeptide(L)'
;MPRPPVVRPFAAADLEAAAVLLAARHRRDRERLPILPPRYEDPAACLELVRDVSDYAEGVAAVTDASGDERLTGFLSAVRVTPSPASPSARFASPRSTMMFAHGHAVGAGCDPVEVYHALYAALAPRWLRAGLFDHIVHVPADDPAIEEAWADLGFGRSVAVGARDLRPVEGRRPPSVTVRQATPDDLEVVTRLVDEEARFHAQSPIFRPYVAADTVETVREGHVQTLQSDRHALFIASDGEDGGRPIGIISVGPGSGSPLFIPERATYIGDTAVLDGARGAGAGTALLDAALAWARERSYRHAALHFSLANALSRPFWTGHGFHPVMWHLRRHVDERIAWAQPPRA
;
A
#
# COMPACT_ATOMS: atom_id res chain seq x y z
N MET A 1 22.38 12.64 28.50
CA MET A 1 21.60 12.40 27.26
C MET A 1 22.24 11.21 26.56
N PRO A 2 21.46 10.21 26.11
CA PRO A 2 22.00 9.16 25.25
C PRO A 2 22.62 9.80 24.00
N ARG A 3 23.71 9.20 23.51
CA ARG A 3 24.40 9.70 22.31
C ARG A 3 23.63 9.19 21.09
N PRO A 4 23.28 10.06 20.12
CA PRO A 4 22.57 9.64 18.92
C PRO A 4 23.32 8.52 18.20
N PRO A 5 22.62 7.58 17.54
CA PRO A 5 23.26 6.49 16.82
C PRO A 5 24.16 7.04 15.72
N VAL A 6 25.29 6.36 15.48
CA VAL A 6 26.15 6.68 14.35
C VAL A 6 25.49 6.10 13.10
N VAL A 7 25.33 6.92 12.06
CA VAL A 7 24.71 6.50 10.79
C VAL A 7 25.75 6.43 9.69
N ARG A 8 25.79 5.30 8.98
CA ARG A 8 26.68 5.06 7.84
C ARG A 8 25.93 4.44 6.65
N PRO A 9 26.53 4.39 5.45
CA PRO A 9 25.94 3.64 4.34
C PRO A 9 25.66 2.19 4.73
N PHE A 10 24.52 1.67 4.28
CA PHE A 10 24.17 0.27 4.41
C PHE A 10 25.06 -0.56 3.47
N ALA A 11 25.61 -1.67 3.95
CA ALA A 11 26.56 -2.50 3.24
C ALA A 11 26.17 -3.98 3.26
N ALA A 12 26.77 -4.79 2.39
CA ALA A 12 26.52 -6.23 2.32
C ALA A 12 26.74 -6.95 3.67
N ALA A 13 27.67 -6.45 4.50
CA ALA A 13 27.93 -6.99 5.83
C ALA A 13 26.76 -6.77 6.82
N ASP A 14 25.84 -5.84 6.55
CA ASP A 14 24.68 -5.57 7.41
C ASP A 14 23.49 -6.49 7.12
N LEU A 15 23.48 -7.21 5.99
CA LEU A 15 22.31 -7.92 5.49
C LEU A 15 21.74 -8.93 6.50
N GLU A 16 22.60 -9.75 7.11
CA GLU A 16 22.18 -10.76 8.09
C GLU A 16 21.63 -10.12 9.36
N ALA A 17 22.30 -9.08 9.87
CA ALA A 17 21.83 -8.36 11.05
C ALA A 17 20.50 -7.64 10.78
N ALA A 18 20.35 -7.00 9.63
CA ALA A 18 19.12 -6.34 9.21
C ALA A 18 17.96 -7.32 9.08
N ALA A 19 18.21 -8.51 8.54
CA ALA A 19 17.22 -9.57 8.46
C ALA A 19 16.73 -10.04 9.84
N VAL A 20 17.64 -10.14 10.83
CA VAL A 20 17.28 -10.43 12.23
C VAL A 20 16.40 -9.32 12.83
N LEU A 21 16.74 -8.04 12.58
CA LEU A 21 15.93 -6.92 13.05
C LEU A 21 14.52 -6.93 12.43
N LEU A 22 14.44 -7.19 11.11
CA LEU A 22 13.18 -7.26 10.38
C LEU A 22 12.30 -8.41 10.86
N ALA A 23 12.87 -9.61 11.04
CA ALA A 23 12.15 -10.77 11.54
C ALA A 23 11.65 -10.55 12.98
N ALA A 24 12.45 -9.89 13.82
CA ALA A 24 12.03 -9.52 15.17
C ALA A 24 10.90 -8.50 15.18
N ARG A 25 10.91 -7.51 14.26
CA ARG A 25 9.78 -6.59 14.09
C ARG A 25 8.53 -7.34 13.64
N HIS A 26 8.67 -8.21 12.65
CA HIS A 26 7.56 -8.98 12.10
C HIS A 26 6.91 -9.91 13.13
N ARG A 27 7.69 -10.53 14.03
CA ARG A 27 7.13 -11.28 15.18
C ARG A 27 6.21 -10.41 16.05
N ARG A 28 6.64 -9.20 16.39
CA ARG A 28 5.82 -8.24 17.16
C ARG A 28 4.60 -7.77 16.36
N ASP A 29 4.76 -7.56 15.05
CA ASP A 29 3.65 -7.23 14.16
C ASP A 29 2.60 -8.35 14.16
N ARG A 30 3.02 -9.63 14.13
CA ARG A 30 2.14 -10.81 14.19
C ARG A 30 1.45 -11.03 15.53
N GLU A 31 2.11 -10.70 16.64
CA GLU A 31 1.48 -10.73 17.96
C GLU A 31 0.24 -9.82 18.02
N ARG A 32 0.28 -8.69 17.30
CA ARG A 32 -0.83 -7.73 17.19
C ARG A 32 -1.81 -8.10 16.07
N LEU A 33 -1.28 -8.56 14.95
CA LEU A 33 -2.02 -8.89 13.74
C LEU A 33 -1.74 -10.34 13.31
N PRO A 34 -2.41 -11.35 13.92
CA PRO A 34 -2.14 -12.77 13.61
C PRO A 34 -2.38 -13.19 12.17
N ILE A 35 -3.11 -12.37 11.38
CA ILE A 35 -3.38 -12.58 9.96
C ILE A 35 -2.11 -12.43 9.08
N LEU A 36 -1.06 -11.79 9.59
CA LEU A 36 0.17 -11.58 8.84
C LEU A 36 0.97 -12.89 8.63
N PRO A 37 1.70 -13.04 7.50
CA PRO A 37 2.36 -14.30 7.15
C PRO A 37 3.40 -14.77 8.19
N PRO A 38 3.33 -16.02 8.68
CA PRO A 38 4.29 -16.54 9.68
C PRO A 38 5.72 -16.68 9.14
N ARG A 39 5.89 -16.86 7.83
CA ARG A 39 7.20 -17.08 7.19
C ARG A 39 8.25 -16.05 7.57
N TYR A 40 7.86 -14.78 7.74
CA TYR A 40 8.81 -13.68 7.98
C TYR A 40 9.17 -13.49 9.46
N GLU A 41 8.80 -14.42 10.34
CA GLU A 41 9.42 -14.53 11.68
C GLU A 41 10.81 -15.15 11.63
N ASP A 42 11.15 -15.81 10.52
CA ASP A 42 12.45 -16.41 10.24
C ASP A 42 13.40 -15.38 9.59
N PRO A 43 14.55 -15.07 10.21
CA PRO A 43 15.57 -14.22 9.62
C PRO A 43 16.02 -14.65 8.22
N ALA A 44 16.04 -15.94 7.89
CA ALA A 44 16.43 -16.39 6.56
C ALA A 44 15.46 -15.91 5.47
N ALA A 45 14.15 -15.94 5.72
CA ALA A 45 13.15 -15.41 4.81
C ALA A 45 13.20 -13.88 4.72
N CYS A 46 13.51 -13.18 5.82
CA CYS A 46 13.73 -11.74 5.80
C CYS A 46 15.01 -11.34 5.04
N LEU A 47 16.05 -12.17 5.07
CA LEU A 47 17.29 -11.92 4.35
C LEU A 47 17.07 -11.88 2.84
N GLU A 48 16.19 -12.74 2.31
CA GLU A 48 15.79 -12.70 0.89
C GLU A 48 15.22 -11.32 0.51
N LEU A 49 14.31 -10.78 1.33
CA LEU A 49 13.69 -9.47 1.09
C LEU A 49 14.66 -8.30 1.24
N VAL A 50 15.49 -8.32 2.28
CA VAL A 50 16.45 -7.23 2.54
C VAL A 50 17.52 -7.22 1.45
N ARG A 51 17.99 -8.39 1.01
CA ARG A 51 18.95 -8.50 -0.10
C ARG A 51 18.36 -7.98 -1.41
N ASP A 52 17.15 -8.44 -1.76
CA ASP A 52 16.45 -7.98 -2.97
C ASP A 52 16.38 -6.45 -3.02
N VAL A 53 15.87 -5.81 -1.95
CA VAL A 53 15.81 -4.34 -1.88
C VAL A 53 17.18 -3.69 -1.97
N SER A 54 18.21 -4.28 -1.35
CA SER A 54 19.55 -3.70 -1.37
C SER A 54 20.20 -3.63 -2.76
N ASP A 55 19.71 -4.43 -3.72
CA ASP A 55 20.23 -4.45 -5.09
C ASP A 55 19.81 -3.21 -5.90
N TYR A 56 18.73 -2.52 -5.51
CA TYR A 56 18.19 -1.38 -6.26
C TYR A 56 17.82 -0.15 -5.41
N ALA A 57 17.81 -0.26 -4.08
CA ALA A 57 17.54 0.84 -3.16
C ALA A 57 18.83 1.50 -2.64
N GLU A 58 18.74 2.78 -2.29
CA GLU A 58 19.76 3.42 -1.45
C GLU A 58 19.44 3.17 0.02
N GLY A 59 20.45 2.86 0.83
CA GLY A 59 20.26 2.51 2.24
C GLY A 59 21.29 3.10 3.19
N VAL A 60 20.88 3.22 4.46
CA VAL A 60 21.73 3.59 5.60
C VAL A 60 21.47 2.66 6.78
N ALA A 61 22.52 2.48 7.59
CA ALA A 61 22.53 1.70 8.82
C ALA A 61 22.81 2.61 10.01
N ALA A 62 22.06 2.43 11.09
CA ALA A 62 22.29 3.03 12.39
C ALA A 62 22.98 2.01 13.29
N VAL A 63 24.08 2.41 13.90
CA VAL A 63 24.93 1.54 14.70
C VAL A 63 25.27 2.15 16.06
N THR A 64 25.52 1.29 17.03
CA THR A 64 26.07 1.68 18.33
C THR A 64 27.41 1.00 18.54
N ASP A 65 28.41 1.77 18.95
CA ASP A 65 29.67 1.26 19.47
C ASP A 65 29.53 1.11 21.00
N ALA A 66 29.03 -0.05 21.44
CA ALA A 66 28.80 -0.30 22.87
C ALA A 66 30.00 -0.97 23.56
N SER A 67 30.96 -1.52 22.83
CA SER A 67 32.07 -2.32 23.38
C SER A 67 33.27 -2.49 22.44
N GLY A 68 33.41 -1.68 21.38
CA GLY A 68 34.41 -1.88 20.32
C GLY A 68 33.92 -2.71 19.13
N ASP A 69 32.76 -3.36 19.24
CA ASP A 69 32.05 -4.01 18.13
C ASP A 69 30.85 -3.17 17.70
N GLU A 70 30.82 -2.82 16.41
CA GLU A 70 29.74 -2.06 15.79
C GLU A 70 28.47 -2.92 15.72
N ARG A 71 27.46 -2.58 16.52
CA ARG A 71 26.17 -3.29 16.52
C ARG A 71 25.12 -2.53 15.72
N LEU A 72 24.52 -3.19 14.73
CA LEU A 72 23.37 -2.65 14.00
C LEU A 72 22.15 -2.48 14.93
N THR A 73 21.63 -1.25 14.99
CA THR A 73 20.46 -0.87 15.80
C THR A 73 19.26 -0.47 14.95
N GLY A 74 19.47 -0.17 13.67
CA GLY A 74 18.40 -0.01 12.70
C GLY A 74 18.93 0.16 11.29
N PHE A 75 18.05 0.04 10.32
CA PHE A 75 18.36 0.31 8.92
C PHE A 75 17.16 0.93 8.22
N LEU A 76 17.43 1.66 7.14
CA LEU A 76 16.43 2.26 6.26
C LEU A 76 16.94 2.21 4.84
N SER A 77 16.13 1.68 3.95
CA SER A 77 16.32 1.63 2.52
C SER A 77 15.16 2.31 1.82
N ALA A 78 15.46 3.01 0.73
CA ALA A 78 14.46 3.69 -0.06
C ALA A 78 14.74 3.58 -1.56
N VAL A 79 13.65 3.51 -2.32
CA VAL A 79 13.68 3.45 -3.77
C VAL A 79 13.22 4.77 -4.34
N ARG A 80 13.74 5.14 -5.50
CA ARG A 80 13.27 6.31 -6.24
C ARG A 80 12.09 5.88 -7.09
N VAL A 81 11.02 6.67 -7.05
CA VAL A 81 9.78 6.38 -7.75
C VAL A 81 9.51 7.53 -8.72
N THR A 82 9.83 7.27 -9.98
CA THR A 82 9.69 8.22 -11.09
C THR A 82 8.97 7.53 -12.26
N PRO A 83 7.68 7.15 -12.09
CA PRO A 83 6.92 6.51 -13.16
C PRO A 83 6.87 7.40 -14.41
N SER A 84 6.88 6.77 -15.58
CA SER A 84 6.56 7.47 -16.83
C SER A 84 5.13 8.03 -16.72
N PRO A 85 4.88 9.28 -17.18
CA PRO A 85 3.53 9.85 -17.19
C PRO A 85 2.49 9.01 -17.94
N ALA A 86 2.93 8.26 -18.95
CA ALA A 86 2.08 7.34 -19.72
C ALA A 86 1.89 5.97 -19.06
N SER A 87 2.56 5.67 -17.94
CA SER A 87 2.42 4.38 -17.25
C SER A 87 1.17 4.36 -16.35
N PRO A 88 0.50 3.21 -16.19
CA PRO A 88 -0.60 3.07 -15.24
C PRO A 88 -0.22 3.48 -13.80
N SER A 89 1.05 3.27 -13.42
CA SER A 89 1.58 3.66 -12.12
C SER A 89 1.51 5.17 -11.85
N ALA A 90 1.52 6.03 -12.88
CA ALA A 90 1.37 7.48 -12.72
C ALA A 90 0.00 7.89 -12.14
N ARG A 91 -1.01 7.02 -12.18
CA ARG A 91 -2.32 7.24 -11.55
C ARG A 91 -2.31 7.08 -10.02
N PHE A 92 -1.22 6.53 -9.47
CA PHE A 92 -1.11 6.14 -8.06
C PHE A 92 0.16 6.65 -7.38
N ALA A 93 1.23 6.89 -8.13
CA ALA A 93 2.51 7.35 -7.62
C ALA A 93 2.88 8.73 -8.18
N SER A 94 3.40 9.60 -7.33
CA SER A 94 3.95 10.89 -7.73
C SER A 94 5.22 10.69 -8.58
N PRO A 95 5.41 11.45 -9.68
CA PRO A 95 6.58 11.34 -10.56
C PRO A 95 7.89 11.78 -9.88
N ARG A 96 7.82 12.42 -8.71
CA ARG A 96 8.97 12.93 -7.95
C ARG A 96 8.94 12.44 -6.51
N SER A 97 8.89 11.13 -6.35
CA SER A 97 8.75 10.51 -5.04
C SER A 97 9.86 9.52 -4.70
N THR A 98 9.96 9.22 -3.43
CA THR A 98 10.75 8.11 -2.90
C THR A 98 9.88 7.26 -1.98
N MET A 99 10.14 5.96 -1.98
CA MET A 99 9.36 4.99 -1.23
C MET A 99 10.26 4.14 -0.35
N MET A 100 9.89 4.03 0.92
CA MET A 100 10.50 3.14 1.90
C MET A 100 9.53 1.98 2.11
N PHE A 101 9.83 0.84 1.52
CA PHE A 101 9.02 -0.37 1.69
C PHE A 101 9.08 -0.86 3.13
N ALA A 102 8.04 -1.56 3.57
CA ALA A 102 7.98 -2.05 4.94
C ALA A 102 9.09 -3.07 5.25
N HIS A 103 9.61 -3.80 4.26
CA HIS A 103 10.76 -4.69 4.44
C HIS A 103 12.12 -4.00 4.26
N GLY A 104 12.12 -2.71 3.90
CA GLY A 104 13.31 -1.87 3.75
C GLY A 104 13.74 -1.18 5.04
N HIS A 105 13.10 -1.41 6.18
CA HIS A 105 13.52 -0.79 7.44
C HIS A 105 13.16 -1.61 8.66
N ALA A 106 13.94 -1.50 9.73
CA ALA A 106 13.58 -1.98 11.06
C ALA A 106 14.42 -1.28 12.14
N VAL A 107 13.93 -1.32 13.36
CA VAL A 107 14.63 -0.86 14.57
C VAL A 107 14.79 -2.03 15.54
N GLY A 108 15.97 -2.14 16.13
CA GLY A 108 16.31 -3.19 17.07
C GLY A 108 15.54 -3.08 18.38
N ALA A 109 15.28 -4.24 18.98
CA ALA A 109 14.61 -4.31 20.28
C ALA A 109 15.41 -3.54 21.34
N GLY A 110 14.71 -2.74 22.15
CA GLY A 110 15.32 -1.90 23.19
C GLY A 110 15.97 -0.60 22.69
N CYS A 111 15.88 -0.29 21.40
CA CYS A 111 16.22 1.03 20.86
C CYS A 111 14.96 1.89 20.78
N ASP A 112 15.12 3.22 20.92
CA ASP A 112 14.03 4.17 20.71
C ASP A 112 13.77 4.34 19.19
N PRO A 113 12.57 3.98 18.67
CA PRO A 113 12.24 4.18 17.27
C PRO A 113 12.34 5.64 16.80
N VAL A 114 12.02 6.60 17.67
CA VAL A 114 12.10 8.04 17.35
C VAL A 114 13.54 8.41 17.03
N GLU A 115 14.45 8.12 17.97
CA GLU A 115 15.88 8.41 17.83
C GLU A 115 16.48 7.76 16.58
N VAL A 116 16.20 6.46 16.36
CA VAL A 116 16.78 5.69 15.25
C VAL A 116 16.21 6.12 13.90
N TYR A 117 14.88 6.21 13.74
CA TYR A 117 14.30 6.61 12.45
C TYR A 117 14.63 8.05 12.09
N HIS A 118 14.67 8.97 13.06
CA HIS A 118 15.04 10.36 12.79
C HIS A 118 16.48 10.46 12.28
N ALA A 119 17.42 9.73 12.89
CA ALA A 119 18.80 9.69 12.44
C ALA A 119 18.95 9.08 11.03
N LEU A 120 18.28 7.95 10.76
CA LEU A 120 18.28 7.28 9.45
C LEU A 120 17.68 8.18 8.36
N TYR A 121 16.52 8.80 8.63
CA TYR A 121 15.86 9.71 7.70
C TYR A 121 16.71 10.96 7.43
N ALA A 122 17.31 11.56 8.46
CA ALA A 122 18.18 12.73 8.32
C ALA A 122 19.40 12.45 7.42
N ALA A 123 19.90 11.22 7.40
CA ALA A 123 21.01 10.82 6.53
C ALA A 123 20.61 10.62 5.06
N LEU A 124 19.39 10.11 4.78
CA LEU A 124 18.93 9.85 3.42
C LEU A 124 18.24 11.05 2.76
N ALA A 125 17.37 11.75 3.48
CA ALA A 125 16.51 12.79 2.90
C ALA A 125 17.27 13.87 2.09
N PRO A 126 18.47 14.34 2.50
CA PRO A 126 19.23 15.29 1.69
C PRO A 126 19.58 14.78 0.28
N ARG A 127 19.71 13.46 0.07
CA ARG A 127 19.99 12.85 -1.23
C ARG A 127 18.78 12.97 -2.15
N TRP A 128 17.58 12.71 -1.61
CA TRP A 128 16.31 12.80 -2.33
C TRP A 128 16.00 14.24 -2.73
N LEU A 129 16.20 15.19 -1.81
CA LEU A 129 16.01 16.61 -2.10
C LEU A 129 16.93 17.12 -3.21
N ARG A 130 18.21 16.70 -3.22
CA ARG A 130 19.13 17.01 -4.34
C ARG A 130 18.70 16.40 -5.66
N ALA A 131 18.00 15.28 -5.63
CA ALA A 131 17.43 14.63 -6.81
C ALA A 131 16.06 15.20 -7.21
N GLY A 132 15.54 16.22 -6.52
CA GLY A 132 14.23 16.81 -6.78
C GLY A 132 13.06 15.91 -6.40
N LEU A 133 13.27 14.96 -5.49
CA LEU A 133 12.24 14.07 -4.95
C LEU A 133 11.73 14.71 -3.64
N PHE A 134 10.52 15.26 -3.69
CA PHE A 134 9.94 16.01 -2.57
C PHE A 134 8.78 15.27 -1.89
N ASP A 135 8.35 14.16 -2.47
CA ASP A 135 7.26 13.35 -1.95
C ASP A 135 7.80 12.05 -1.36
N HIS A 136 7.81 11.95 -0.03
CA HIS A 136 8.40 10.83 0.69
C HIS A 136 7.29 9.92 1.23
N ILE A 137 7.35 8.63 0.92
CA ILE A 137 6.33 7.65 1.28
C ILE A 137 6.97 6.50 2.06
N VAL A 138 6.47 6.17 3.24
CA VAL A 138 6.91 5.01 4.03
C VAL A 138 5.75 4.08 4.31
N HIS A 139 5.98 2.77 4.21
CA HIS A 139 5.01 1.74 4.54
C HIS A 139 5.29 1.19 5.94
N VAL A 140 4.38 1.37 6.88
CA VAL A 140 4.56 0.98 8.29
C VAL A 140 3.45 0.04 8.78
N PRO A 141 3.68 -0.79 9.81
CA PRO A 141 2.64 -1.59 10.44
C PRO A 141 1.48 -0.74 10.94
N ALA A 142 0.23 -1.22 10.83
CA ALA A 142 -0.94 -0.41 11.21
C ALA A 142 -1.24 -0.31 12.71
N ASP A 143 -0.63 -1.17 13.52
CA ASP A 143 -0.86 -1.31 14.97
C ASP A 143 0.44 -1.17 15.79
N ASP A 144 1.43 -0.41 15.31
CA ASP A 144 2.66 -0.14 16.09
C ASP A 144 2.78 1.37 16.43
N PRO A 145 2.19 1.83 17.56
CA PRO A 145 2.16 3.24 17.90
C PRO A 145 3.54 3.90 17.97
N ALA A 146 4.57 3.17 18.41
CA ALA A 146 5.91 3.71 18.55
C ALA A 146 6.57 3.96 17.18
N ILE A 147 6.37 3.05 16.21
CA ILE A 147 6.82 3.27 14.83
C ILE A 147 6.02 4.42 14.20
N GLU A 148 4.71 4.45 14.40
CA GLU A 148 3.86 5.50 13.85
C GLU A 148 4.21 6.89 14.39
N GLU A 149 4.43 7.02 15.69
CA GLU A 149 4.85 8.27 16.35
C GLU A 149 6.21 8.75 15.81
N ALA A 150 7.19 7.86 15.67
CA ALA A 150 8.50 8.21 15.12
C ALA A 150 8.42 8.85 13.72
N TRP A 151 7.52 8.38 12.86
CA TRP A 151 7.29 8.96 11.54
C TRP A 151 6.39 10.20 11.58
N ALA A 152 5.39 10.23 12.47
CA ALA A 152 4.52 11.39 12.65
C ALA A 152 5.31 12.63 13.12
N ASP A 153 6.30 12.46 14.00
CA ASP A 153 7.19 13.52 14.46
C ASP A 153 8.06 14.10 13.34
N LEU A 154 8.37 13.29 12.31
CA LEU A 154 9.01 13.75 11.09
C LEU A 154 8.03 14.44 10.14
N GLY A 155 6.76 14.60 10.50
CA GLY A 155 5.72 15.24 9.68
C GLY A 155 5.11 14.34 8.62
N PHE A 156 5.19 13.01 8.76
CA PHE A 156 4.48 12.08 7.89
C PHE A 156 3.03 11.90 8.36
N GLY A 157 2.07 11.97 7.42
CA GLY A 157 0.66 11.74 7.67
C GLY A 157 0.15 10.48 6.97
N ARG A 158 -0.83 9.78 7.56
CA ARG A 158 -1.46 8.61 6.92
C ARG A 158 -2.21 9.03 5.65
N SER A 159 -2.00 8.30 4.56
CA SER A 159 -2.61 8.58 3.25
C SER A 159 -3.43 7.41 2.70
N VAL A 160 -2.89 6.20 2.81
CA VAL A 160 -3.50 4.95 2.33
C VAL A 160 -3.45 3.92 3.45
N ALA A 161 -4.50 3.11 3.53
CA ALA A 161 -4.56 1.92 4.35
C ALA A 161 -4.47 0.68 3.46
N VAL A 162 -3.78 -0.34 3.93
CA VAL A 162 -3.93 -1.71 3.40
C VAL A 162 -4.80 -2.47 4.36
N GLY A 163 -5.98 -2.88 3.91
CA GLY A 163 -6.91 -3.68 4.69
C GLY A 163 -6.81 -5.15 4.32
N ALA A 164 -6.93 -6.04 5.30
CA ALA A 164 -7.00 -7.48 5.08
C ALA A 164 -8.14 -8.14 5.88
N ARG A 165 -8.69 -9.22 5.35
CA ARG A 165 -9.67 -10.09 6.04
C ARG A 165 -9.66 -11.51 5.50
N ASP A 166 -10.29 -12.42 6.23
CA ASP A 166 -10.67 -13.74 5.69
C ASP A 166 -11.83 -13.65 4.69
N LEU A 167 -12.15 -14.76 4.03
CA LEU A 167 -13.20 -14.85 3.02
C LEU A 167 -14.58 -15.26 3.54
N ARG A 168 -14.88 -15.12 4.84
CA ARG A 168 -16.26 -15.34 5.33
C ARG A 168 -17.25 -14.50 4.52
N PRO A 169 -18.47 -15.00 4.24
CA PRO A 169 -19.48 -14.23 3.51
C PRO A 169 -19.70 -12.83 4.09
N VAL A 170 -20.10 -11.89 3.24
CA VAL A 170 -20.38 -10.53 3.71
C VAL A 170 -21.77 -10.51 4.35
N GLU A 171 -21.83 -10.07 5.60
CA GLU A 171 -23.09 -9.78 6.28
C GLU A 171 -23.71 -8.48 5.74
N GLY A 172 -25.03 -8.47 5.57
CA GLY A 172 -25.75 -7.27 5.12
C GLY A 172 -26.89 -7.57 4.16
N ARG A 173 -27.72 -6.55 3.92
CA ARG A 173 -28.88 -6.63 3.03
C ARG A 173 -28.43 -6.67 1.57
N ARG A 174 -28.91 -7.67 0.83
CA ARG A 174 -28.83 -7.74 -0.62
C ARG A 174 -30.19 -7.30 -1.16
N PRO A 175 -30.33 -6.08 -1.69
CA PRO A 175 -31.61 -5.65 -2.24
C PRO A 175 -31.99 -6.56 -3.42
N PRO A 176 -33.23 -7.06 -3.51
CA PRO A 176 -33.68 -7.86 -4.65
C PRO A 176 -33.54 -7.12 -6.00
N SER A 177 -33.53 -5.78 -5.95
CA SER A 177 -33.40 -4.91 -7.10
C SER A 177 -31.95 -4.72 -7.60
N VAL A 178 -30.97 -5.42 -7.03
CA VAL A 178 -29.59 -5.38 -7.53
C VAL A 178 -29.17 -6.78 -7.94
N THR A 179 -28.82 -6.93 -9.21
CA THR A 179 -28.24 -8.15 -9.77
C THR A 179 -26.73 -7.95 -9.92
N VAL A 180 -25.96 -9.00 -9.62
CA VAL A 180 -24.49 -9.00 -9.79
C VAL A 180 -24.10 -10.17 -10.68
N ARG A 181 -23.30 -9.90 -11.71
CA ARG A 181 -22.76 -10.93 -12.59
C ARG A 181 -21.29 -10.69 -12.88
N GLN A 182 -20.58 -11.74 -13.23
CA GLN A 182 -19.23 -11.61 -13.76
C GLN A 182 -19.29 -10.91 -15.13
N ALA A 183 -18.37 -9.99 -15.38
CA ALA A 183 -18.20 -9.31 -16.65
C ALA A 183 -17.57 -10.25 -17.68
N THR A 184 -17.94 -10.08 -18.94
CA THR A 184 -17.36 -10.79 -20.10
C THR A 184 -16.57 -9.81 -20.96
N PRO A 185 -15.77 -10.28 -21.94
CA PRO A 185 -15.10 -9.38 -22.89
C PRO A 185 -16.03 -8.37 -23.59
N ASP A 186 -17.31 -8.70 -23.76
CA ASP A 186 -18.32 -7.81 -24.36
C ASP A 186 -18.66 -6.60 -23.47
N ASP A 187 -18.32 -6.65 -22.17
CA ASP A 187 -18.58 -5.58 -21.21
C ASP A 187 -17.47 -4.51 -21.17
N LEU A 188 -16.47 -4.55 -22.06
CA LEU A 188 -15.31 -3.65 -22.03
C LEU A 188 -15.69 -2.18 -21.89
N GLU A 189 -16.73 -1.74 -22.61
CA GLU A 189 -17.21 -0.35 -22.54
C GLU A 189 -17.83 -0.01 -21.18
N VAL A 190 -18.62 -0.94 -20.62
CA VAL A 190 -19.23 -0.80 -19.29
C VAL A 190 -18.15 -0.74 -18.21
N VAL A 191 -17.18 -1.65 -18.27
CA VAL A 191 -16.05 -1.70 -17.34
C VAL A 191 -15.25 -0.41 -17.40
N THR A 192 -14.84 0.00 -18.60
CA THR A 192 -14.03 1.21 -18.79
C THR A 192 -14.75 2.45 -18.27
N ARG A 193 -16.05 2.58 -18.52
CA ARG A 193 -16.86 3.68 -18.00
C ARG A 193 -16.93 3.67 -16.47
N LEU A 194 -17.22 2.54 -15.84
CA LEU A 194 -17.36 2.47 -14.38
C LEU A 194 -16.03 2.72 -13.65
N VAL A 195 -14.91 2.25 -14.19
CA VAL A 195 -13.56 2.54 -13.67
C VAL A 195 -13.20 4.02 -13.86
N ASP A 196 -13.62 4.64 -14.97
CA ASP A 196 -13.44 6.07 -15.20
C ASP A 196 -14.21 6.92 -14.17
N GLU A 197 -15.44 6.53 -13.83
CA GLU A 197 -16.23 7.17 -12.78
C GLU A 197 -15.53 7.12 -11.41
N GLU A 198 -14.86 6.01 -11.07
CA GLU A 198 -14.02 5.91 -9.87
C GLU A 198 -12.88 6.94 -9.91
N ALA A 199 -12.22 7.06 -11.05
CA ALA A 199 -11.10 7.98 -11.24
C ALA A 199 -11.54 9.44 -11.09
N ARG A 200 -12.69 9.80 -11.68
CA ARG A 200 -13.32 11.12 -11.54
C ARG A 200 -13.69 11.42 -10.10
N PHE A 201 -14.30 10.45 -9.41
CA PHE A 201 -14.66 10.58 -8.00
C PHE A 201 -13.41 10.82 -7.14
N HIS A 202 -12.34 10.06 -7.35
CA HIS A 202 -11.09 10.23 -6.62
C HIS A 202 -10.38 11.58 -6.90
N ALA A 203 -10.68 12.28 -8.00
CA ALA A 203 -10.16 13.62 -8.28
C ALA A 203 -10.91 14.74 -7.55
N GLN A 204 -12.06 14.44 -6.95
CA GLN A 204 -12.87 15.41 -6.22
C GLN A 204 -12.44 15.55 -4.76
N SER A 205 -12.95 16.59 -4.10
CA SER A 205 -12.76 16.78 -2.66
C SER A 205 -13.39 15.64 -1.86
N PRO A 206 -12.75 15.17 -0.77
CA PRO A 206 -11.47 15.63 -0.21
C PRO A 206 -10.26 14.78 -0.65
N ILE A 207 -10.39 13.97 -1.71
CA ILE A 207 -9.39 12.96 -2.09
C ILE A 207 -8.29 13.55 -2.98
N PHE A 208 -8.66 14.39 -3.96
CA PHE A 208 -7.76 15.13 -4.84
C PHE A 208 -6.67 14.27 -5.51
N ARG A 209 -6.95 13.01 -5.82
CA ARG A 209 -6.04 12.17 -6.59
C ARG A 209 -6.05 12.61 -8.06
N PRO A 210 -4.91 12.98 -8.66
CA PRO A 210 -4.89 13.50 -10.03
C PRO A 210 -5.56 12.56 -11.04
N TYR A 211 -6.42 13.12 -11.89
CA TYR A 211 -7.04 12.42 -13.00
C TYR A 211 -6.14 12.53 -14.25
N VAL A 212 -5.27 11.53 -14.44
CA VAL A 212 -4.21 11.51 -15.48
C VAL A 212 -4.70 10.82 -16.78
N ALA A 213 -5.87 11.19 -17.28
CA ALA A 213 -6.53 10.40 -18.32
C ALA A 213 -5.90 10.50 -19.72
N ALA A 214 -5.57 11.71 -20.20
CA ALA A 214 -5.14 11.89 -21.59
C ALA A 214 -3.92 11.01 -21.97
N ASP A 215 -3.00 10.83 -21.03
CA ASP A 215 -1.75 10.09 -21.27
C ASP A 215 -1.87 8.58 -20.96
N THR A 216 -2.97 8.13 -20.33
CA THR A 216 -3.10 6.74 -19.83
C THR A 216 -4.34 5.98 -20.34
N VAL A 217 -5.27 6.64 -21.05
CA VAL A 217 -6.55 6.04 -21.48
C VAL A 217 -6.37 4.72 -22.23
N GLU A 218 -5.48 4.67 -23.23
CA GLU A 218 -5.28 3.45 -24.02
C GLU A 218 -4.69 2.33 -23.16
N THR A 219 -3.64 2.61 -22.38
CA THR A 219 -3.03 1.59 -21.50
C THR A 219 -3.97 1.10 -20.40
N VAL A 220 -4.84 1.98 -19.87
CA VAL A 220 -5.88 1.59 -18.92
C VAL A 220 -6.92 0.69 -19.60
N ARG A 221 -7.35 1.03 -20.81
CA ARG A 221 -8.27 0.22 -21.61
C ARG A 221 -7.67 -1.15 -21.94
N GLU A 222 -6.40 -1.20 -22.35
CA GLU A 222 -5.65 -2.44 -22.57
C GLU A 222 -5.59 -3.28 -21.30
N GLY A 223 -5.37 -2.66 -20.13
CA GLY A 223 -5.42 -3.35 -18.83
C GLY A 223 -6.80 -3.96 -18.54
N HIS A 224 -7.89 -3.27 -18.88
CA HIS A 224 -9.24 -3.83 -18.77
C HIS A 224 -9.45 -5.02 -19.71
N VAL A 225 -8.97 -4.94 -20.95
CA VAL A 225 -9.01 -6.07 -21.91
C VAL A 225 -8.27 -7.28 -21.36
N GLN A 226 -7.05 -7.09 -20.88
CA GLN A 226 -6.25 -8.16 -20.28
C GLN A 226 -6.95 -8.79 -19.07
N THR A 227 -7.58 -7.96 -18.22
CA THR A 227 -8.31 -8.44 -17.04
C THR A 227 -9.54 -9.26 -17.43
N LEU A 228 -10.31 -8.80 -18.42
CA LEU A 228 -11.50 -9.51 -18.92
C LEU A 228 -11.16 -10.84 -19.64
N GLN A 229 -9.95 -10.96 -20.18
CA GLN A 229 -9.46 -12.19 -20.82
C GLN A 229 -8.72 -13.12 -19.86
N SER A 230 -8.44 -12.68 -18.63
CA SER A 230 -7.68 -13.45 -17.65
C SER A 230 -8.57 -14.44 -16.90
N ASP A 231 -8.11 -15.68 -16.75
CA ASP A 231 -8.70 -16.69 -15.86
C ASP A 231 -8.33 -16.47 -14.38
N ARG A 232 -7.26 -15.70 -14.15
CA ARG A 232 -6.73 -15.35 -12.82
C ARG A 232 -7.41 -14.14 -12.19
N HIS A 233 -8.18 -13.38 -12.94
CA HIS A 233 -8.91 -12.21 -12.47
C HIS A 233 -10.40 -12.37 -12.74
N ALA A 234 -11.21 -11.59 -12.04
CA ALA A 234 -12.60 -11.37 -12.38
C ALA A 234 -12.99 -9.91 -12.13
N LEU A 235 -13.90 -9.44 -12.97
CA LEU A 235 -14.62 -8.19 -12.79
C LEU A 235 -16.08 -8.56 -12.58
N PHE A 236 -16.73 -7.99 -11.57
CA PHE A 236 -18.17 -8.14 -11.34
C PHE A 236 -18.86 -6.81 -11.57
N ILE A 237 -19.99 -6.85 -12.27
CA ILE A 237 -20.84 -5.69 -12.55
C ILE A 237 -22.14 -5.84 -11.77
N ALA A 238 -22.53 -4.78 -11.08
CA ALA A 238 -23.86 -4.64 -10.48
C ALA A 238 -24.78 -3.83 -11.39
N SER A 239 -26.02 -4.26 -11.53
CA SER A 239 -27.07 -3.58 -12.30
C SER A 239 -28.30 -3.28 -11.45
N ASP A 240 -29.01 -2.19 -11.74
CA ASP A 240 -30.31 -1.88 -11.14
C ASP A 240 -31.46 -2.60 -11.89
N GLY A 241 -32.26 -3.39 -11.18
CA GLY A 241 -33.35 -4.20 -11.75
C GLY A 241 -32.96 -5.63 -12.16
N GLU A 242 -33.95 -6.36 -12.68
CA GLU A 242 -33.78 -7.73 -13.20
C GLU A 242 -33.15 -7.72 -14.60
N ASP A 243 -32.39 -8.77 -14.94
CA ASP A 243 -31.81 -9.11 -16.25
C ASP A 243 -31.63 -7.97 -17.27
N GLY A 244 -30.46 -7.33 -17.27
CA GLY A 244 -30.12 -6.28 -18.26
C GLY A 244 -30.38 -4.85 -17.79
N GLY A 245 -30.66 -4.68 -16.50
CA GLY A 245 -30.66 -3.40 -15.80
C GLY A 245 -29.42 -2.53 -16.03
N ARG A 246 -29.51 -1.23 -15.77
CA ARG A 246 -28.40 -0.29 -16.04
C ARG A 246 -27.22 -0.62 -15.11
N PRO A 247 -25.99 -0.74 -15.63
CA PRO A 247 -24.81 -0.96 -14.79
C PRO A 247 -24.57 0.20 -13.83
N ILE A 248 -24.53 -0.10 -12.53
CA ILE A 248 -24.42 0.86 -11.42
C ILE A 248 -23.16 0.66 -10.56
N GLY A 249 -22.39 -0.40 -10.76
CA GLY A 249 -21.16 -0.59 -10.01
C GLY A 249 -20.27 -1.71 -10.53
N ILE A 250 -19.02 -1.69 -10.09
CA ILE A 250 -17.97 -2.64 -10.46
C ILE A 250 -17.10 -2.99 -9.26
N ILE A 251 -16.56 -4.21 -9.25
CA ILE A 251 -15.44 -4.61 -8.39
C ILE A 251 -14.51 -5.53 -9.18
N SER A 252 -13.20 -5.34 -9.07
CA SER A 252 -12.20 -6.25 -9.61
C SER A 252 -11.53 -7.07 -8.50
N VAL A 253 -11.24 -8.34 -8.82
CA VAL A 253 -10.63 -9.29 -7.89
C VAL A 253 -9.63 -10.18 -8.63
N GLY A 254 -8.47 -10.46 -8.02
CA GLY A 254 -7.39 -11.21 -8.67
C GLY A 254 -6.29 -11.66 -7.71
N PRO A 255 -5.11 -12.07 -8.20
CA PRO A 255 -4.00 -12.47 -7.34
C PRO A 255 -3.54 -11.34 -6.42
N GLY A 256 -3.11 -11.70 -5.21
CA GLY A 256 -2.61 -10.76 -4.20
C GLY A 256 -1.55 -9.79 -4.73
N SER A 257 -1.67 -8.51 -4.36
CA SER A 257 -0.71 -7.44 -4.65
C SER A 257 -0.37 -6.69 -3.36
N GLY A 258 0.90 -6.35 -3.15
CA GLY A 258 1.36 -5.56 -2.00
C GLY A 258 2.60 -6.14 -1.31
N SER A 259 2.88 -5.64 -0.11
CA SER A 259 4.06 -6.05 0.66
C SER A 259 3.99 -7.52 1.08
N PRO A 260 5.05 -8.32 0.85
CA PRO A 260 5.08 -9.71 1.29
C PRO A 260 4.92 -9.87 2.81
N LEU A 261 5.29 -8.86 3.59
CA LEU A 261 5.12 -8.88 5.05
C LEU A 261 3.68 -8.65 5.50
N PHE A 262 2.85 -7.97 4.71
CA PHE A 262 1.54 -7.49 5.15
C PHE A 262 0.37 -8.10 4.40
N ILE A 263 0.60 -8.66 3.21
CA ILE A 263 -0.41 -9.38 2.46
C ILE A 263 -0.42 -10.83 2.94
N PRO A 264 -1.53 -11.32 3.53
CA PRO A 264 -1.62 -12.68 4.04
C PRO A 264 -1.36 -13.74 2.96
N GLU A 265 -0.89 -14.91 3.37
CA GLU A 265 -0.72 -16.03 2.44
C GLU A 265 -2.03 -16.39 1.75
N ARG A 266 -1.94 -16.69 0.45
CA ARG A 266 -3.09 -17.01 -0.41
C ARG A 266 -4.16 -15.92 -0.36
N ALA A 267 -3.76 -14.66 -0.29
CA ALA A 267 -4.66 -13.53 -0.45
C ALA A 267 -5.02 -13.29 -1.92
N THR A 268 -6.29 -12.99 -2.16
CA THR A 268 -6.74 -12.29 -3.36
C THR A 268 -6.60 -10.78 -3.14
N TYR A 269 -6.45 -10.01 -4.22
CA TYR A 269 -6.44 -8.56 -4.18
C TYR A 269 -7.74 -8.01 -4.77
N ILE A 270 -8.35 -7.04 -4.09
CA ILE A 270 -9.48 -6.26 -4.60
C ILE A 270 -8.94 -4.94 -5.15
N GLY A 271 -9.21 -4.67 -6.42
CA GLY A 271 -8.76 -3.49 -7.14
C GLY A 271 -9.88 -2.47 -7.37
N ASP A 272 -10.02 -2.04 -8.63
CA ASP A 272 -11.04 -1.07 -9.08
C ASP A 272 -12.41 -1.40 -8.48
N THR A 273 -12.98 -0.43 -7.78
CA THR A 273 -14.24 -0.58 -7.08
C THR A 273 -15.02 0.71 -7.14
N ALA A 274 -16.21 0.67 -7.76
CA ALA A 274 -17.09 1.82 -7.83
C ALA A 274 -18.56 1.42 -7.69
N VAL A 275 -19.32 2.30 -7.04
CA VAL A 275 -20.78 2.33 -7.13
C VAL A 275 -21.17 3.76 -7.47
N LEU A 276 -21.96 3.91 -8.53
CA LEU A 276 -22.44 5.21 -9.02
C LEU A 276 -23.24 5.92 -7.93
N ASP A 277 -23.15 7.25 -7.90
CA ASP A 277 -23.66 8.07 -6.80
C ASP A 277 -25.13 7.80 -6.45
N GLY A 278 -26.00 7.73 -7.47
CA GLY A 278 -27.42 7.45 -7.29
C GLY A 278 -27.79 6.04 -6.81
N ALA A 279 -26.82 5.13 -6.71
CA ALA A 279 -27.01 3.75 -6.24
C ALA A 279 -26.27 3.44 -4.92
N ARG A 280 -25.62 4.45 -4.31
CA ARG A 280 -24.91 4.29 -3.03
C ARG A 280 -25.90 4.11 -1.88
N GLY A 281 -25.46 3.42 -0.82
CA GLY A 281 -26.30 3.15 0.36
C GLY A 281 -27.43 2.14 0.13
N ALA A 282 -27.65 1.67 -1.10
CA ALA A 282 -28.71 0.70 -1.42
C ALA A 282 -28.28 -0.78 -1.27
N GLY A 283 -26.99 -1.06 -1.08
CA GLY A 283 -26.45 -2.43 -0.90
C GLY A 283 -25.71 -3.00 -2.11
N ALA A 284 -25.56 -2.25 -3.21
CA ALA A 284 -24.83 -2.70 -4.40
C ALA A 284 -23.36 -3.05 -4.12
N GLY A 285 -22.65 -2.20 -3.35
CA GLY A 285 -21.27 -2.47 -2.95
C GLY A 285 -21.11 -3.75 -2.12
N THR A 286 -22.06 -4.01 -1.21
CA THR A 286 -22.09 -5.23 -0.41
C THR A 286 -22.29 -6.48 -1.28
N ALA A 287 -23.20 -6.41 -2.27
CA ALA A 287 -23.43 -7.50 -3.21
C ALA A 287 -22.21 -7.78 -4.10
N LEU A 288 -21.54 -6.72 -4.59
CA LEU A 288 -20.30 -6.81 -5.36
C LEU A 288 -19.19 -7.47 -4.53
N LEU A 289 -18.98 -7.02 -3.30
CA LEU A 289 -17.98 -7.59 -2.42
C LEU A 289 -18.25 -9.06 -2.14
N ASP A 290 -19.49 -9.46 -1.85
CA ASP A 290 -19.82 -10.86 -1.60
C ASP A 290 -19.53 -11.76 -2.81
N ALA A 291 -19.84 -11.28 -4.03
CA ALA A 291 -19.50 -11.99 -5.27
C ALA A 291 -17.98 -12.15 -5.45
N ALA A 292 -17.21 -11.08 -5.19
CA ALA A 292 -15.74 -11.14 -5.24
C ALA A 292 -15.15 -12.12 -4.22
N LEU A 293 -15.65 -12.14 -2.98
CA LEU A 293 -15.20 -13.08 -1.96
C LEU A 293 -15.63 -14.52 -2.29
N ALA A 294 -16.81 -14.73 -2.88
CA ALA A 294 -17.26 -16.05 -3.34
C ALA A 294 -16.34 -16.61 -4.42
N TRP A 295 -16.04 -15.81 -5.44
CA TRP A 295 -15.10 -16.16 -6.51
C TRP A 295 -13.71 -16.53 -5.96
N ALA A 296 -13.25 -15.80 -4.94
CA ALA A 296 -11.96 -16.06 -4.31
C ALA A 296 -11.95 -17.40 -3.55
N ARG A 297 -13.03 -17.73 -2.82
CA ARG A 297 -13.18 -19.02 -2.12
C ARG A 297 -13.14 -20.19 -3.09
N GLU A 298 -13.85 -20.10 -4.21
CA GLU A 298 -13.87 -21.13 -5.25
C GLU A 298 -12.47 -21.42 -5.84
N ARG A 299 -11.58 -20.41 -5.81
CA ARG A 299 -10.20 -20.49 -6.30
C ARG A 299 -9.16 -20.77 -5.20
N SER A 300 -9.60 -21.26 -4.04
CA SER A 300 -8.71 -21.64 -2.93
C SER A 300 -7.86 -20.50 -2.35
N TYR A 301 -8.26 -19.25 -2.56
CA TYR A 301 -7.77 -18.14 -1.75
C TYR A 301 -8.30 -18.28 -0.32
N ARG A 302 -7.63 -17.65 0.64
CA ARG A 302 -8.00 -17.70 2.07
C ARG A 302 -8.27 -16.32 2.67
N HIS A 303 -7.71 -15.30 2.05
CA HIS A 303 -7.80 -13.92 2.51
C HIS A 303 -8.12 -13.01 1.33
N ALA A 304 -8.63 -11.82 1.62
CA ALA A 304 -8.73 -10.71 0.70
C ALA A 304 -7.95 -9.52 1.26
N ALA A 305 -7.24 -8.81 0.39
CA ALA A 305 -6.55 -7.58 0.73
C ALA A 305 -6.87 -6.49 -0.30
N LEU A 306 -6.77 -5.22 0.13
CA LEU A 306 -6.90 -4.07 -0.75
C LEU A 306 -6.14 -2.87 -0.21
N HIS A 307 -5.93 -1.89 -1.08
CA HIS A 307 -5.58 -0.53 -0.67
C HIS A 307 -6.83 0.35 -0.71
N PHE A 308 -7.01 1.22 0.28
CA PHE A 308 -8.02 2.29 0.21
C PHE A 308 -7.48 3.62 0.73
N SER A 309 -7.87 4.70 0.04
CA SER A 309 -7.51 6.06 0.44
C SER A 309 -8.21 6.43 1.75
N LEU A 310 -7.45 6.98 2.71
CA LEU A 310 -8.00 7.45 3.98
C LEU A 310 -8.76 8.76 3.85
N ALA A 311 -8.50 9.55 2.80
CA ALA A 311 -9.28 10.73 2.47
C ALA A 311 -10.64 10.35 1.84
N ASN A 312 -10.82 9.11 1.38
CA ASN A 312 -12.11 8.67 0.86
C ASN A 312 -13.06 8.34 2.03
N ALA A 313 -13.94 9.29 2.33
CA ALA A 313 -14.93 9.19 3.40
C ALA A 313 -15.92 8.02 3.24
N LEU A 314 -16.09 7.48 2.02
CA LEU A 314 -16.95 6.33 1.76
C LEU A 314 -16.19 5.01 1.94
N SER A 315 -14.93 4.96 1.51
CA SER A 315 -14.14 3.72 1.53
C SER A 315 -13.89 3.22 2.94
N ARG A 316 -13.40 4.07 3.85
CA ARG A 316 -13.05 3.62 5.19
C ARG A 316 -14.21 2.93 5.92
N PRO A 317 -15.38 3.56 6.12
CA PRO A 317 -16.49 2.90 6.81
C PRO A 317 -17.01 1.68 6.05
N PHE A 318 -16.98 1.67 4.72
CA PHE A 318 -17.39 0.52 3.92
C PHE A 318 -16.46 -0.68 4.16
N TRP A 319 -15.16 -0.51 3.98
CA TRP A 319 -14.19 -1.62 4.10
C TRP A 319 -14.07 -2.10 5.54
N THR A 320 -13.93 -1.20 6.51
CA THR A 320 -13.82 -1.61 7.92
C THR A 320 -15.15 -2.17 8.45
N GLY A 321 -16.29 -1.64 8.00
CA GLY A 321 -17.61 -2.19 8.30
C GLY A 321 -17.83 -3.59 7.71
N HIS A 322 -17.15 -3.90 6.61
CA HIS A 322 -17.08 -5.25 6.04
C HIS A 322 -15.85 -6.04 6.51
N GLY A 323 -15.30 -5.75 7.68
CA GLY A 323 -14.33 -6.59 8.37
C GLY A 323 -12.91 -6.55 7.81
N PHE A 324 -12.58 -5.62 6.91
CA PHE A 324 -11.18 -5.36 6.55
C PHE A 324 -10.50 -4.59 7.68
N HIS A 325 -9.50 -5.23 8.29
CA HIS A 325 -8.69 -4.63 9.33
C HIS A 325 -7.45 -4.02 8.68
N PRO A 326 -7.11 -2.74 8.94
CA PRO A 326 -5.85 -2.17 8.49
C PRO A 326 -4.68 -2.99 9.02
N VAL A 327 -3.79 -3.43 8.14
CA VAL A 327 -2.57 -4.17 8.48
C VAL A 327 -1.30 -3.35 8.23
N MET A 328 -1.37 -2.38 7.32
CA MET A 328 -0.26 -1.48 6.97
C MET A 328 -0.80 -0.08 6.64
N TRP A 329 -0.06 0.96 7.04
CA TRP A 329 -0.28 2.33 6.61
C TRP A 329 0.77 2.73 5.57
N HIS A 330 0.34 3.49 4.56
CA HIS A 330 1.27 4.31 3.79
C HIS A 330 1.24 5.73 4.39
N LEU A 331 2.33 6.10 5.04
CA LEU A 331 2.53 7.46 5.52
C LEU A 331 3.24 8.28 4.45
N ARG A 332 2.85 9.54 4.31
CA ARG A 332 3.34 10.44 3.28
C ARG A 332 3.76 11.77 3.89
N ARG A 333 4.90 12.29 3.44
CA ARG A 333 5.37 13.64 3.73
C ARG A 333 5.72 14.34 2.43
N HIS A 334 5.11 15.49 2.19
CA HIS A 334 5.56 16.41 1.15
C HIS A 334 6.48 17.45 1.76
N VAL A 335 7.73 17.53 1.27
CA VAL A 335 8.70 18.54 1.68
C VAL A 335 8.55 19.77 0.81
N ASP A 336 8.59 20.95 1.41
CA ASP A 336 8.52 22.23 0.69
C ASP A 336 9.66 22.34 -0.34
N GLU A 337 9.30 22.39 -1.62
CA GLU A 337 10.24 22.36 -2.75
C GLU A 337 11.21 23.56 -2.74
N ARG A 338 10.87 24.65 -2.04
CA ARG A 338 11.76 25.81 -1.90
C ARG A 338 13.08 25.45 -1.25
N ILE A 339 13.13 24.37 -0.47
CA ILE A 339 14.35 23.84 0.15
C ILE A 339 15.45 23.50 -0.88
N ALA A 340 15.08 23.29 -2.15
CA ALA A 340 16.04 23.01 -3.22
C ALA A 340 16.90 24.23 -3.61
N TRP A 341 16.43 25.46 -3.35
CA TRP A 341 17.12 26.70 -3.73
C TRP A 341 17.26 27.71 -2.58
N ALA A 342 16.48 27.59 -1.51
CA ALA A 342 16.53 28.47 -0.33
C ALA A 342 17.32 27.82 0.82
N GLN A 343 18.62 27.63 0.63
CA GLN A 343 19.54 27.12 1.64
C GLN A 343 20.47 28.24 2.14
N PRO A 344 20.87 28.24 3.42
CA PRO A 344 21.95 29.12 3.86
C PRO A 344 23.24 28.82 3.05
N PRO A 345 24.13 29.81 2.88
CA PRO A 345 25.44 29.58 2.28
C PRO A 345 26.15 28.45 3.03
N ARG A 346 26.79 27.52 2.29
CA ARG A 346 27.65 26.51 2.92
C ARG A 346 28.84 27.24 3.56
N ALA A 347 29.03 27.03 4.86
CA ALA A 347 30.18 27.53 5.60
C ALA A 347 31.49 26.88 5.15
#